data_AF-Q24D24-F1
#
_entry.id   AF-Q24D24-F1
#
_cell.length_a   1.000
_cell.length_b   1.000
_cell.length_c   1.000
_cell.angle_alpha   90.00
_cell.angle_beta   90.00
_cell.angle_gamma   90.00
#
_symmetry.space_group_name_H-M   'P 1'
#
loop_
_entity.id
_entity.type
_entity.pdbx_description
1 polymer ?
#
loop_
_entity_poly.entity_id
_entity_poly.type
_entity_poly.pdbx_seq_one_letter_code
_entity_poly.pdbx_strand_id
1 'polypeptide(L)'
;MLASHLYSRSSVQNGASSLPPIRFGPSLLPRRPLVTFTFLHGIFRNKGGGIGFEPPISLLRPSDSPTRAAQPFFQIGDKGASDLGSGLAKCINLSNLTLQLQCNEIGDKGASGLGSGLANCINLSNLTLYLQRNKIGDEGASDLGPALAKCINLSNLTLNLSSNKIGDKGASVLGSDLAKCINISNLTLQLAWNQIGDKGASGLGSGLAKCINLSNLTLELAQKQFICFGL
;
A
#
# COMPACT_ATOMS: atom_id res chain seq x y z
N MET A 1 -25.81 -3.72 53.44
CA MET A 1 -25.92 -2.58 54.37
C MET A 1 -24.90 -2.83 55.47
N LEU A 2 -23.93 -1.93 55.65
CA LEU A 2 -22.71 -2.14 56.47
C LEU A 2 -21.81 -3.32 55.99
N ALA A 3 -20.59 -3.48 56.53
CA ALA A 3 -19.37 -2.68 56.33
C ALA A 3 -18.24 -3.15 57.29
N SER A 4 -17.07 -3.48 56.73
CA SER A 4 -15.71 -3.32 57.30
C SER A 4 -15.21 -4.13 58.54
N HIS A 5 -13.86 -4.25 58.57
CA HIS A 5 -12.94 -4.80 59.61
C HIS A 5 -12.93 -6.34 59.80
N LEU A 6 -11.82 -7.11 59.86
CA LEU A 6 -10.34 -6.98 59.98
C LEU A 6 -9.74 -7.39 61.35
N TYR A 7 -8.52 -8.00 61.29
CA TYR A 7 -7.63 -8.44 62.40
C TYR A 7 -8.09 -9.70 63.17
N SER A 8 -7.24 -10.59 63.73
CA SER A 8 -5.76 -10.79 63.79
C SER A 8 -5.48 -12.25 64.31
N ARG A 9 -4.28 -12.88 64.49
CA ARG A 9 -2.82 -12.61 64.32
C ARG A 9 -2.02 -13.95 64.42
N SER A 10 -0.70 -13.94 64.14
CA SER A 10 0.33 -14.95 64.55
C SER A 10 0.28 -16.36 63.92
N SER A 11 1.37 -17.15 63.74
CA SER A 11 2.85 -16.98 63.66
C SER A 11 3.45 -18.35 63.23
N VAL A 12 4.65 -18.58 62.64
CA VAL A 12 6.05 -18.23 63.04
C VAL A 12 7.04 -18.41 61.84
N GLN A 13 8.01 -17.49 61.74
CA GLN A 13 9.40 -17.49 61.17
C GLN A 13 9.95 -18.49 60.11
N ASN A 14 11.01 -17.97 59.44
CA ASN A 14 12.14 -18.59 58.70
C ASN A 14 12.02 -18.67 57.16
N GLY A 15 13.03 -18.25 56.37
CA GLY A 15 14.35 -17.67 56.67
C GLY A 15 14.83 -16.69 55.57
N ALA A 16 16.00 -16.06 55.76
CA ALA A 16 16.40 -14.87 54.99
C ALA A 16 17.39 -15.12 53.84
N SER A 17 17.31 -14.28 52.79
CA SER A 17 18.47 -13.76 52.06
C SER A 17 18.11 -12.42 51.38
N SER A 18 19.08 -11.53 51.20
CA SER A 18 18.86 -10.13 50.79
C SER A 18 19.84 -9.67 49.71
N LEU A 19 19.33 -9.00 48.67
CA LEU A 19 20.14 -8.30 47.66
C LEU A 19 19.48 -6.97 47.23
N PRO A 20 20.26 -5.96 46.80
CA PRO A 20 19.81 -4.57 46.60
C PRO A 20 19.19 -4.29 45.21
N PRO A 21 18.51 -3.13 45.02
CA PRO A 21 17.83 -2.79 43.77
C PRO A 21 18.79 -2.28 42.66
N ILE A 22 18.39 -2.49 41.40
CA ILE A 22 19.17 -2.04 40.22
C ILE A 22 18.30 -1.19 39.27
N ARG A 23 18.82 -0.01 38.93
CA ARG A 23 18.49 0.91 37.82
C ARG A 23 19.84 1.35 37.22
N PHE A 24 20.02 1.67 35.94
CA PHE A 24 19.19 1.65 34.72
C PHE A 24 20.15 1.46 33.52
N GLY A 25 19.65 1.04 32.34
CA GLY A 25 20.45 0.95 31.10
C GLY A 25 19.56 1.02 29.84
N PRO A 26 20.04 1.55 28.70
CA PRO A 26 19.16 2.05 27.65
C PRO A 26 18.66 1.01 26.63
N SER A 27 17.34 1.09 26.37
CA SER A 27 16.69 0.87 25.06
C SER A 27 17.23 -0.24 24.13
N LEU A 28 16.96 -1.51 24.48
CA LEU A 28 16.73 -2.53 23.45
C LEU A 28 15.35 -2.30 22.81
N LEU A 29 15.26 -1.34 21.88
CA LEU A 29 14.12 -1.25 20.99
C LEU A 29 14.02 -2.56 20.19
N PRO A 30 12.88 -3.27 20.22
CA PRO A 30 12.71 -4.46 19.39
C PRO A 30 12.84 -4.05 17.92
N ARG A 31 13.75 -4.70 17.19
CA ARG A 31 13.93 -4.46 15.75
C ARG A 31 12.58 -4.65 15.07
N ARG A 32 12.01 -3.56 14.51
CA ARG A 32 10.68 -3.58 13.87
C ARG A 32 10.67 -4.68 12.80
N PRO A 33 9.71 -5.62 12.82
CA PRO A 33 9.64 -6.64 11.78
C PRO A 33 9.35 -5.97 10.43
N LEU A 34 10.12 -6.34 9.39
CA LEU A 34 9.72 -6.07 8.02
C LEU A 34 8.50 -6.94 7.72
N VAL A 35 7.32 -6.32 7.66
CA VAL A 35 6.08 -6.99 7.25
C VAL A 35 6.01 -6.99 5.72
N THR A 36 6.84 -7.80 5.09
CA THR A 36 6.88 -7.95 3.64
C THR A 36 5.71 -8.82 3.17
N PHE A 37 4.60 -8.19 2.78
CA PHE A 37 3.47 -8.89 2.16
C PHE A 37 3.78 -9.27 0.71
N THR A 38 4.43 -10.42 0.51
CA THR A 38 4.63 -11.00 -0.82
C THR A 38 3.32 -11.67 -1.29
N PHE A 39 2.49 -10.93 -2.03
CA PHE A 39 1.19 -11.42 -2.55
C PHE A 39 1.33 -12.37 -3.76
N LEU A 40 2.02 -13.50 -3.57
CA LEU A 40 2.00 -14.59 -4.56
C LEU A 40 0.64 -15.31 -4.48
N HIS A 41 -0.28 -14.97 -5.39
CA HIS A 41 -1.61 -15.58 -5.53
C HIS A 41 -2.43 -15.66 -4.22
N GLY A 42 -2.69 -14.48 -3.64
CA GLY A 42 -3.87 -14.17 -2.82
C GLY A 42 -4.27 -15.14 -1.71
N ILE A 43 -3.87 -14.83 -0.46
CA ILE A 43 -4.75 -15.01 0.70
C ILE A 43 -4.36 -14.01 1.81
N PHE A 44 -5.37 -13.38 2.41
CA PHE A 44 -5.18 -12.56 3.62
C PHE A 44 -5.13 -13.49 4.84
N ARG A 45 -4.07 -13.40 5.66
CA ARG A 45 -4.09 -13.93 7.04
C ARG A 45 -3.34 -13.01 8.00
N ASN A 46 -4.08 -12.43 8.95
CA ASN A 46 -3.55 -12.11 10.27
C ASN A 46 -4.17 -13.11 11.28
N LYS A 47 -3.48 -13.42 12.38
CA LYS A 47 -3.92 -14.47 13.32
C LYS A 47 -4.78 -13.89 14.45
N GLY A 48 -6.06 -14.27 14.49
CA GLY A 48 -6.93 -14.14 15.67
C GLY A 48 -8.31 -13.56 15.38
N GLY A 49 -9.37 -14.37 15.54
CA GLY A 49 -10.76 -13.97 15.32
C GLY A 49 -11.16 -13.99 13.83
N GLY A 50 -12.10 -14.85 13.47
CA GLY A 50 -12.40 -15.12 12.05
C GLY A 50 -13.34 -14.11 11.39
N ILE A 51 -13.07 -13.83 10.11
CA ILE A 51 -14.08 -13.86 9.04
C ILE A 51 -13.49 -14.65 7.88
N GLY A 52 -14.31 -15.41 7.17
CA GLY A 52 -13.88 -16.27 6.06
C GLY A 52 -14.92 -16.31 4.94
N PHE A 53 -14.53 -16.84 3.79
CA PHE A 53 -15.44 -17.12 2.69
C PHE A 53 -14.98 -18.40 2.01
N GLU A 54 -15.68 -19.51 2.28
CA GLU A 54 -15.51 -20.77 1.57
C GLU A 54 -16.67 -20.95 0.58
N PRO A 55 -16.41 -21.21 -0.72
CA PRO A 55 -17.35 -21.95 -1.53
C PRO A 55 -17.31 -23.43 -1.11
N PRO A 56 -18.46 -24.12 -0.93
CA PRO A 56 -18.46 -25.51 -0.47
C PRO A 56 -17.84 -26.44 -1.52
N ILE A 57 -17.01 -27.39 -1.06
CA ILE A 57 -16.31 -28.38 -1.89
C ILE A 57 -17.28 -29.52 -2.27
N SER A 58 -18.33 -29.20 -3.04
CA SER A 58 -19.41 -30.14 -3.37
C SER A 58 -19.93 -30.06 -4.82
N LEU A 59 -19.35 -29.21 -5.68
CA LEU A 59 -19.76 -29.05 -7.09
C LEU A 59 -18.73 -29.51 -8.13
N LEU A 60 -17.65 -30.19 -7.73
CA LEU A 60 -16.75 -30.87 -8.66
C LEU A 60 -17.32 -32.24 -9.06
N ARG A 61 -18.13 -32.29 -10.13
CA ARG A 61 -18.42 -33.53 -10.87
C ARG A 61 -17.38 -33.70 -12.00
N PRO A 62 -16.58 -34.78 -12.02
CA PRO A 62 -15.48 -34.95 -12.97
C PRO A 62 -15.90 -35.62 -14.28
N SER A 63 -16.80 -35.00 -15.05
CA SER A 63 -17.13 -35.41 -16.42
C SER A 63 -17.82 -34.27 -17.20
N ASP A 64 -17.14 -33.75 -18.25
CA ASP A 64 -17.71 -33.45 -19.58
C ASP A 64 -16.89 -32.40 -20.38
N SER A 65 -16.03 -32.91 -21.28
CA SER A 65 -15.35 -32.18 -22.38
C SER A 65 -14.35 -31.03 -22.04
N PRO A 66 -13.21 -30.91 -22.76
CA PRO A 66 -12.23 -29.82 -22.57
C PRO A 66 -12.66 -28.51 -23.28
N THR A 67 -13.92 -28.10 -23.15
CA THR A 67 -14.51 -27.01 -23.94
C THR A 67 -14.26 -25.63 -23.31
N ARG A 68 -13.03 -25.12 -23.45
CA ARG A 68 -12.63 -23.73 -23.11
C ARG A 68 -13.12 -23.24 -21.74
N ALA A 69 -12.97 -24.05 -20.70
CA ALA A 69 -13.04 -23.59 -19.31
C ALA A 69 -11.88 -22.64 -19.01
N ALA A 70 -12.06 -21.36 -19.38
CA ALA A 70 -11.15 -20.29 -19.01
C ALA A 70 -11.07 -20.26 -17.49
N GLN A 71 -9.88 -20.53 -16.94
CA GLN A 71 -9.64 -20.48 -15.51
C GLN A 71 -10.10 -19.10 -14.99
N PRO A 72 -10.91 -19.03 -13.92
CA PRO A 72 -11.29 -17.75 -13.35
C PRO A 72 -10.03 -17.10 -12.77
N PHE A 73 -9.43 -16.19 -13.54
CA PHE A 73 -8.44 -15.27 -13.01
C PHE A 73 -9.13 -14.50 -11.89
N PHE A 74 -8.65 -14.67 -10.65
CA PHE A 74 -9.20 -14.04 -9.46
C PHE A 74 -8.87 -12.54 -9.44
N GLN A 75 -9.51 -11.79 -10.34
CA GLN A 75 -9.45 -10.34 -10.45
C GLN A 75 -10.12 -9.72 -9.21
N ILE A 76 -9.42 -8.87 -8.47
CA ILE A 76 -10.04 -8.16 -7.34
C ILE A 76 -10.94 -6.99 -7.81
N GLY A 77 -10.66 -6.43 -8.99
CA GLY A 77 -11.37 -5.29 -9.57
C GLY A 77 -11.43 -4.06 -8.68
N ASP A 78 -12.31 -3.12 -9.04
CA ASP A 78 -12.53 -1.89 -8.26
C ASP A 78 -12.96 -2.18 -6.81
N LYS A 79 -13.84 -3.17 -6.61
CA LYS A 79 -14.38 -3.48 -5.28
C LYS A 79 -13.30 -4.03 -4.37
N GLY A 80 -12.54 -5.04 -4.79
CA GLY A 80 -11.52 -5.64 -3.94
C GLY A 80 -10.33 -4.72 -3.67
N ALA A 81 -10.00 -3.81 -4.60
CA ALA A 81 -9.04 -2.74 -4.35
C ALA A 81 -9.55 -1.73 -3.30
N SER A 82 -10.84 -1.39 -3.34
CA SER A 82 -11.50 -0.51 -2.35
C SER A 82 -11.67 -1.17 -0.97
N ASP A 83 -11.99 -2.47 -0.94
CA ASP A 83 -12.05 -3.28 0.28
C ASP A 83 -10.65 -3.39 0.93
N LEU A 84 -9.60 -3.60 0.12
CA LEU A 84 -8.20 -3.58 0.55
C LEU A 84 -7.81 -2.21 1.12
N GLY A 85 -8.15 -1.11 0.45
CA GLY A 85 -7.97 0.25 0.97
C GLY A 85 -8.65 0.45 2.32
N SER A 86 -9.91 -0.01 2.45
CA SER A 86 -10.68 0.03 3.69
C SER A 86 -10.08 -0.83 4.82
N GLY A 87 -9.32 -1.87 4.48
CA GLY A 87 -8.48 -2.62 5.41
C GLY A 87 -7.24 -1.85 5.83
N LEU A 88 -6.47 -1.35 4.86
CA LEU A 88 -5.23 -0.58 5.07
C LEU A 88 -5.45 0.69 5.91
N ALA A 89 -6.63 1.31 5.79
CA ALA A 89 -7.02 2.47 6.61
C ALA A 89 -6.91 2.21 8.13
N LYS A 90 -7.06 0.95 8.56
CA LYS A 90 -6.96 0.53 9.97
C LYS A 90 -5.52 0.22 10.39
N CYS A 91 -4.59 0.14 9.44
CA CYS A 91 -3.20 -0.25 9.64
C CYS A 91 -2.27 0.97 9.84
N ILE A 92 -2.70 1.95 10.65
CA ILE A 92 -2.05 3.26 10.84
C ILE A 92 -0.57 3.21 11.27
N ASN A 93 -0.11 2.09 11.83
CA ASN A 93 1.26 1.86 12.28
C ASN A 93 2.18 1.23 11.21
N LEU A 94 1.71 1.03 9.98
CA LEU A 94 2.56 0.57 8.87
C LEU A 94 3.64 1.62 8.57
N SER A 95 4.90 1.16 8.53
CA SER A 95 6.07 1.93 8.09
C SER A 95 6.64 1.43 6.76
N ASN A 96 6.29 0.20 6.37
CA ASN A 96 6.71 -0.45 5.13
C ASN A 96 5.47 -1.12 4.52
N LEU A 97 5.25 -0.96 3.21
CA LEU A 97 4.17 -1.63 2.50
C LEU A 97 4.59 -1.96 1.07
N THR A 98 4.34 -3.21 0.66
CA THR A 98 4.46 -3.66 -0.72
C THR A 98 3.12 -4.26 -1.15
N LEU A 99 2.59 -3.79 -2.28
CA LEU A 99 1.34 -4.28 -2.87
C LEU A 99 1.60 -4.71 -4.32
N GLN A 100 1.25 -5.96 -4.63
CA GLN A 100 1.32 -6.55 -5.97
C GLN A 100 -0.10 -6.73 -6.51
N LEU A 101 -0.56 -5.71 -7.25
CA LEU A 101 -1.93 -5.56 -7.72
C LEU A 101 -2.00 -5.45 -9.26
N GLN A 102 -0.94 -5.85 -9.95
CA GLN A 102 -0.90 -5.91 -11.41
C GLN A 102 -1.95 -6.89 -11.98
N CYS A 103 -2.41 -6.66 -13.22
CA CYS A 103 -3.33 -7.55 -13.94
C CYS A 103 -4.68 -7.84 -13.25
N ASN A 104 -5.23 -6.92 -12.47
CA ASN A 104 -6.39 -7.14 -11.60
C ASN A 104 -7.70 -6.43 -12.02
N GLU A 105 -7.71 -5.80 -13.20
CA GLU A 105 -8.81 -4.98 -13.73
C GLU A 105 -9.22 -3.79 -12.86
N ILE A 106 -8.31 -3.28 -12.02
CA ILE A 106 -8.53 -2.10 -11.18
C ILE A 106 -8.71 -0.87 -12.08
N GLY A 107 -9.84 -0.19 -11.97
CA GLY A 107 -10.10 1.10 -12.62
C GLY A 107 -9.90 2.27 -11.67
N ASP A 108 -10.44 3.43 -12.06
CA ASP A 108 -10.30 4.67 -11.29
C ASP A 108 -10.90 4.57 -9.89
N LYS A 109 -12.04 3.89 -9.74
CA LYS A 109 -12.72 3.72 -8.43
C LYS A 109 -11.91 2.85 -7.49
N GLY A 110 -11.30 1.77 -7.96
CA GLY A 110 -10.41 0.93 -7.16
C GLY A 110 -9.10 1.62 -6.78
N ALA A 111 -8.54 2.43 -7.69
CA ALA A 111 -7.39 3.28 -7.39
C ALA A 111 -7.72 4.34 -6.32
N SER A 112 -8.86 5.00 -6.43
CA SER A 112 -9.39 5.98 -5.46
C SER A 112 -9.67 5.36 -4.09
N GLY A 113 -10.31 4.19 -4.04
CA GLY A 113 -10.56 3.44 -2.81
C GLY A 113 -9.27 2.96 -2.14
N LEU A 114 -8.29 2.49 -2.92
CA LEU A 114 -6.97 2.11 -2.42
C LEU A 114 -6.20 3.33 -1.87
N GLY A 115 -6.20 4.45 -2.60
CA GLY A 115 -5.60 5.72 -2.18
C GLY A 115 -6.23 6.23 -0.88
N SER A 116 -7.55 6.21 -0.78
CA SER A 116 -8.29 6.56 0.45
C SER A 116 -7.87 5.71 1.65
N GLY A 117 -7.48 4.45 1.43
CA GLY A 117 -6.83 3.61 2.44
C GLY A 117 -5.43 4.10 2.82
N LEU A 118 -4.54 4.19 1.83
CA LEU A 118 -3.14 4.60 2.00
C LEU A 118 -2.99 5.97 2.69
N ALA A 119 -3.92 6.89 2.43
CA ALA A 119 -3.99 8.22 3.05
C ALA A 119 -4.03 8.22 4.59
N ASN A 120 -4.41 7.10 5.23
CA ASN A 120 -4.42 6.95 6.69
C ASN A 120 -3.11 6.29 7.22
N CYS A 121 -2.27 5.74 6.35
CA CYS A 121 -0.98 5.16 6.70
C CYS A 121 0.10 6.26 6.87
N ILE A 122 -0.14 7.23 7.76
CA ILE A 122 0.71 8.42 7.94
C ILE A 122 2.16 8.09 8.37
N ASN A 123 2.38 6.92 8.99
CA ASN A 123 3.69 6.43 9.43
C ASN A 123 4.51 5.73 8.32
N LEU A 124 3.95 5.61 7.10
CA LEU A 124 4.54 4.89 5.98
C LEU A 124 5.76 5.62 5.44
N SER A 125 6.96 5.04 5.58
CA SER A 125 8.21 5.59 5.04
C SER A 125 8.63 4.96 3.71
N ASN A 126 8.22 3.69 3.49
CA ASN A 126 8.56 2.91 2.31
C ASN A 126 7.31 2.32 1.68
N LEU A 127 6.96 2.74 0.46
CA LEU A 127 5.85 2.18 -0.32
C LEU A 127 6.33 1.64 -1.66
N THR A 128 5.94 0.40 -1.98
CA THR A 128 6.05 -0.18 -3.32
C THR A 128 4.67 -0.62 -3.79
N LEU A 129 4.17 -0.01 -4.87
CA LEU A 129 2.83 -0.21 -5.39
C LEU A 129 2.89 -0.58 -6.88
N TYR A 130 2.68 -1.87 -7.16
CA TYR A 130 2.60 -2.41 -8.51
C TYR A 130 1.14 -2.47 -8.97
N LEU A 131 0.75 -1.55 -9.87
CA LEU A 131 -0.59 -1.41 -10.45
C LEU A 131 -0.56 -1.56 -11.99
N GLN A 132 0.51 -2.10 -12.56
CA GLN A 132 0.64 -2.25 -14.00
C GLN A 132 -0.38 -3.21 -14.63
N ARG A 133 -0.72 -2.99 -15.90
CA ARG A 133 -1.72 -3.80 -16.66
C ARG A 133 -3.11 -3.81 -15.99
N ASN A 134 -3.58 -2.64 -15.60
CA ASN A 134 -4.92 -2.42 -15.04
C ASN A 134 -5.73 -1.49 -15.98
N LYS A 135 -6.81 -0.87 -15.47
CA LYS A 135 -7.75 -0.03 -16.22
C LYS A 135 -7.75 1.43 -15.76
N ILE A 136 -6.78 1.84 -14.93
CA ILE A 136 -6.69 3.15 -14.28
C ILE A 136 -6.50 4.25 -15.36
N GLY A 137 -7.32 5.29 -15.33
CA GLY A 137 -7.21 6.47 -16.19
C GLY A 137 -6.71 7.71 -15.43
N ASP A 138 -7.08 8.88 -15.95
CA ASP A 138 -6.68 10.16 -15.34
C ASP A 138 -7.26 10.39 -13.95
N GLU A 139 -8.46 9.88 -13.66
CA GLU A 139 -9.15 10.12 -12.39
C GLU A 139 -8.50 9.33 -11.25
N GLY A 140 -8.25 8.03 -11.44
CA GLY A 140 -7.55 7.21 -10.45
C GLY A 140 -6.11 7.61 -10.23
N ALA A 141 -5.42 8.14 -11.26
CA ALA A 141 -4.11 8.77 -11.09
C ALA A 141 -4.20 10.08 -10.28
N SER A 142 -5.23 10.89 -10.54
CA SER A 142 -5.50 12.15 -9.82
C SER A 142 -5.94 11.94 -8.36
N ASP A 143 -6.53 10.79 -8.01
CA ASP A 143 -6.91 10.44 -6.65
C ASP A 143 -5.76 9.78 -5.86
N LEU A 144 -4.90 9.02 -6.54
CA LEU A 144 -3.71 8.41 -5.93
C LEU A 144 -2.67 9.45 -5.48
N GLY A 145 -2.46 10.53 -6.25
CA GLY A 145 -1.49 11.58 -5.91
C GLY A 145 -1.75 12.23 -4.52
N PRO A 146 -2.92 12.85 -4.29
CA PRO A 146 -3.29 13.47 -3.01
C PRO A 146 -3.37 12.48 -1.84
N ALA A 147 -3.58 11.19 -2.11
CA ALA A 147 -3.50 10.14 -1.10
C ALA A 147 -2.05 9.90 -0.66
N LEU A 148 -1.11 9.78 -1.61
CA LEU A 148 0.32 9.61 -1.32
C LEU A 148 0.90 10.83 -0.59
N ALA A 149 0.44 12.04 -0.92
CA ALA A 149 0.83 13.28 -0.23
C ALA A 149 0.45 13.31 1.27
N LYS A 150 -0.50 12.47 1.72
CA LYS A 150 -0.87 12.34 3.14
C LYS A 150 0.03 11.36 3.91
N CYS A 151 0.81 10.52 3.21
CA CYS A 151 1.87 9.72 3.82
C CYS A 151 3.08 10.61 4.15
N ILE A 152 2.95 11.51 5.13
CA ILE A 152 3.92 12.58 5.41
C ILE A 152 5.36 12.09 5.71
N ASN A 153 5.53 10.83 6.12
CA ASN A 153 6.84 10.22 6.38
C ASN A 153 7.45 9.48 5.17
N LEU A 154 6.76 9.45 4.03
CA LEU A 154 7.14 8.69 2.84
C LEU A 154 8.43 9.26 2.22
N SER A 155 9.51 8.49 2.28
CA SER A 155 10.82 8.85 1.72
C SER A 155 11.24 8.00 0.54
N ASN A 156 10.75 6.76 0.46
CA ASN A 156 11.00 5.84 -0.66
C ASN A 156 9.66 5.41 -1.28
N LEU A 157 9.43 5.82 -2.53
CA LEU A 157 8.24 5.45 -3.31
C LEU A 157 8.64 4.74 -4.61
N THR A 158 8.15 3.52 -4.78
CA THR A 158 8.09 2.84 -6.07
C THR A 158 6.63 2.74 -6.49
N LEU A 159 6.25 3.39 -7.59
CA LEU A 159 4.90 3.41 -8.15
C LEU A 159 4.96 2.98 -9.61
N ASN A 160 4.45 1.77 -9.90
CA ASN A 160 4.36 1.26 -11.26
C ASN A 160 2.90 1.27 -11.73
N LEU A 161 2.62 2.19 -12.66
CA LEU A 161 1.32 2.40 -13.32
C LEU A 161 1.43 2.08 -14.83
N SER A 162 2.46 1.36 -15.28
CA SER A 162 2.65 1.04 -16.70
C SER A 162 1.53 0.17 -17.28
N SER A 163 1.23 0.28 -18.58
CA SER A 163 0.09 -0.38 -19.24
C SER A 163 -1.26 -0.10 -18.55
N ASN A 164 -1.55 1.17 -18.31
CA ASN A 164 -2.87 1.67 -17.89
C ASN A 164 -3.41 2.63 -18.97
N LYS A 165 -4.35 3.52 -18.62
CA LYS A 165 -5.02 4.47 -19.52
C LYS A 165 -4.71 5.93 -19.20
N ILE A 166 -3.70 6.21 -18.37
CA ILE A 166 -3.36 7.57 -17.90
C ILE A 166 -2.98 8.45 -19.09
N GLY A 167 -3.55 9.65 -19.18
CA GLY A 167 -3.26 10.65 -20.20
C GLY A 167 -2.52 11.86 -19.63
N ASP A 168 -2.54 12.96 -20.38
CA ASP A 168 -1.83 14.20 -20.02
C ASP A 168 -2.28 14.78 -18.67
N LYS A 169 -3.58 14.74 -18.38
CA LYS A 169 -4.17 15.29 -17.16
C LYS A 169 -3.68 14.51 -15.94
N GLY A 170 -3.83 13.19 -15.94
CA GLY A 170 -3.43 12.33 -14.82
C GLY A 170 -1.93 12.36 -14.57
N ALA A 171 -1.11 12.37 -15.63
CA ALA A 171 0.35 12.52 -15.50
C ALA A 171 0.75 13.86 -14.88
N SER A 172 0.13 14.96 -15.33
CA SER A 172 0.40 16.32 -14.82
C SER A 172 -0.04 16.48 -13.36
N VAL A 173 -1.24 15.99 -13.01
CA VAL A 173 -1.77 16.05 -11.65
C VAL A 173 -0.91 15.20 -10.72
N LEU A 174 -0.62 13.95 -11.08
CA LEU A 174 0.24 13.05 -10.30
C LEU A 174 1.63 13.66 -10.03
N GLY A 175 2.26 14.30 -11.02
CA GLY A 175 3.50 15.05 -10.81
C GLY A 175 3.36 16.21 -9.82
N SER A 176 2.26 16.96 -9.92
CA SER A 176 1.95 18.09 -9.02
C SER A 176 1.62 17.68 -7.58
N ASP A 177 1.13 16.46 -7.38
CA ASP A 177 0.84 15.89 -6.07
C ASP A 177 2.03 15.17 -5.45
N LEU A 178 2.86 14.48 -6.25
CA LEU A 178 4.13 13.93 -5.77
C LEU A 178 5.08 15.02 -5.26
N ALA A 179 5.00 16.24 -5.81
CA ALA A 179 5.67 17.43 -5.27
C ALA A 179 5.25 17.83 -3.85
N LYS A 180 4.07 17.38 -3.39
CA LYS A 180 3.57 17.63 -2.02
C LYS A 180 4.08 16.58 -1.01
N CYS A 181 4.66 15.48 -1.50
CA CYS A 181 5.30 14.46 -0.67
C CYS A 181 6.69 14.94 -0.20
N ILE A 182 6.72 15.94 0.68
CA ILE A 182 7.92 16.73 1.03
C ILE A 182 9.16 15.92 1.45
N ASN A 183 9.01 14.67 1.92
CA ASN A 183 10.09 13.82 2.40
C ASN A 183 10.59 12.77 1.38
N ILE A 184 10.01 12.69 0.17
CA ILE A 184 10.47 11.76 -0.87
C ILE A 184 11.88 12.16 -1.32
N SER A 185 12.83 11.24 -1.09
CA SER A 185 14.21 11.34 -1.55
C SER A 185 14.57 10.28 -2.59
N ASN A 186 13.82 9.18 -2.68
CA ASN A 186 13.95 8.17 -3.71
C ASN A 186 12.58 7.90 -4.37
N LEU A 187 12.47 8.19 -5.67
CA LEU A 187 11.27 7.96 -6.47
C LEU A 187 11.58 7.05 -7.67
N THR A 188 10.88 5.93 -7.75
CA THR A 188 10.75 5.14 -8.99
C THR A 188 9.32 5.25 -9.50
N LEU A 189 9.14 5.91 -10.64
CA LEU A 189 7.83 6.13 -11.26
C LEU A 189 7.82 5.53 -12.67
N GLN A 190 7.06 4.44 -12.83
CA GLN A 190 6.92 3.75 -14.11
C GLN A 190 5.53 4.02 -14.70
N LEU A 191 5.50 4.64 -15.86
CA LEU A 191 4.30 5.13 -16.57
C LEU A 191 4.31 4.71 -18.06
N ALA A 192 5.12 3.73 -18.44
CA ALA A 192 5.21 3.22 -19.80
C ALA A 192 3.86 2.65 -20.31
N TRP A 193 3.65 2.65 -21.63
CA TRP A 193 2.47 2.10 -22.31
C TRP A 193 1.10 2.63 -21.82
N ASN A 194 1.08 3.90 -21.39
CA ASN A 194 -0.10 4.71 -21.13
C ASN A 194 -0.43 5.59 -22.39
N GLN A 195 -1.15 6.70 -22.19
CA GLN A 195 -1.63 7.65 -23.23
C GLN A 195 -1.05 9.06 -23.01
N ILE A 196 0.17 9.15 -22.47
CA ILE A 196 0.81 10.41 -22.06
C ILE A 196 1.48 11.07 -23.28
N GLY A 197 1.14 12.31 -23.58
CA GLY A 197 1.73 13.12 -24.65
C GLY A 197 2.85 14.05 -24.16
N ASP A 198 3.19 15.01 -25.00
CA ASP A 198 4.15 16.09 -24.72
C ASP A 198 3.74 16.93 -23.49
N LYS A 199 2.45 17.29 -23.42
CA LYS A 199 1.87 18.09 -22.33
C LYS A 199 1.92 17.34 -21.00
N GLY A 200 1.57 16.06 -21.00
CA GLY A 200 1.63 15.21 -19.81
C GLY A 200 3.04 14.98 -19.30
N ALA A 201 4.00 14.75 -20.20
CA ALA A 201 5.41 14.64 -19.84
C ALA A 201 5.96 15.97 -19.28
N SER A 202 5.62 17.10 -19.91
CA SER A 202 6.01 18.45 -19.46
C SER A 202 5.39 18.82 -18.10
N GLY A 203 4.09 18.54 -17.91
CA GLY A 203 3.39 18.76 -16.64
C GLY A 203 3.92 17.88 -15.51
N LEU A 204 4.17 16.59 -15.78
CA LEU A 204 4.81 15.67 -14.84
C LEU A 204 6.21 16.15 -14.44
N GLY A 205 7.06 16.52 -15.41
CA GLY A 205 8.39 17.07 -15.15
C GLY A 205 8.36 18.37 -14.34
N SER A 206 7.43 19.27 -14.67
CA SER A 206 7.20 20.54 -13.95
C SER A 206 6.65 20.35 -12.53
N GLY A 207 6.04 19.20 -12.25
CA GLY A 207 5.70 18.74 -10.91
C GLY A 207 6.92 18.20 -10.18
N LEU A 208 7.60 17.19 -10.75
CA LEU A 208 8.76 16.53 -10.14
C LEU A 208 9.94 17.47 -9.86
N ALA A 209 10.11 18.52 -10.68
CA ALA A 209 11.10 19.58 -10.44
C ALA A 209 10.88 20.38 -9.14
N LYS A 210 9.73 20.23 -8.47
CA LYS A 210 9.40 20.84 -7.17
C LYS A 210 9.62 19.90 -5.98
N CYS A 211 10.01 18.64 -6.22
CA CYS A 211 10.36 17.68 -5.17
C CYS A 211 11.74 18.02 -4.57
N ILE A 212 11.83 19.06 -3.74
CA ILE A 212 13.11 19.66 -3.28
C ILE A 212 14.10 18.70 -2.58
N ASN A 213 13.63 17.57 -2.05
CA ASN A 213 14.46 16.56 -1.37
C ASN A 213 14.77 15.33 -2.24
N LEU A 214 14.28 15.29 -3.49
CA LEU A 214 14.43 14.16 -4.41
C LEU A 214 15.89 14.00 -4.86
N SER A 215 16.57 12.99 -4.31
CA SER A 215 17.97 12.70 -4.57
C SER A 215 18.17 11.66 -5.68
N ASN A 216 17.28 10.68 -5.79
CA ASN A 216 17.31 9.65 -6.83
C ASN A 216 15.95 9.53 -7.53
N LEU A 217 15.94 9.71 -8.85
CA LEU A 217 14.75 9.58 -9.70
C LEU A 217 14.97 8.53 -10.79
N THR A 218 14.16 7.48 -10.77
CA THR A 218 13.96 6.56 -11.91
C THR A 218 12.60 6.88 -12.53
N LEU A 219 12.58 7.35 -13.78
CA LEU A 219 11.36 7.73 -14.50
C LEU A 219 11.27 6.98 -15.83
N GLU A 220 10.23 6.17 -16.00
CA GLU A 220 10.01 5.38 -17.22
C GLU A 220 8.73 5.84 -17.94
N LEU A 221 8.87 6.45 -19.11
CA LEU A 221 7.78 7.08 -19.88
C LEU A 221 7.61 6.48 -21.28
N ALA A 222 8.03 5.24 -21.54
CA ALA A 222 7.99 4.66 -22.89
C ALA A 222 6.54 4.45 -23.42
N GLN A 223 6.00 5.41 -24.19
CA GLN A 223 4.62 5.37 -24.68
C GLN A 223 4.47 4.71 -26.05
N LYS A 224 3.28 4.16 -26.31
CA LYS A 224 2.91 3.62 -27.64
C LYS A 224 2.69 4.70 -28.70
N GLN A 225 2.52 5.95 -28.29
CA GLN A 225 2.20 7.09 -29.17
C GLN A 225 3.39 8.03 -29.41
N PHE A 226 4.63 7.64 -29.09
CA PHE A 226 5.82 8.27 -29.67
C PHE A 226 6.03 7.85 -31.15
N ILE A 227 4.95 8.00 -31.94
CA ILE A 227 5.05 8.11 -33.39
C ILE A 227 5.67 9.48 -33.63
N CYS A 228 6.95 9.49 -34.02
CA CYS A 228 7.68 10.72 -34.25
C CYS A 228 7.13 11.41 -35.50
N PHE A 229 6.19 12.34 -35.31
CA PHE A 229 5.97 13.41 -36.28
C PHE A 229 7.25 14.24 -36.29
N GLY A 230 7.96 14.18 -37.41
CA GLY A 230 9.28 14.78 -37.57
C GLY A 230 9.27 16.30 -37.54
N LEU A 231 10.48 16.84 -37.36
CA LEU A 231 10.87 18.22 -37.66
C LEU A 231 10.64 18.54 -39.15
#